data_AF-A0A5U8SXW0-F1
#
_entry.id   AF-A0A5U8SXW0-F1
#
_cell.length_a   1.000
_cell.length_b   1.000
_cell.length_c   1.000
_cell.angle_alpha   90.00
_cell.angle_beta   90.00
_cell.angle_gamma   90.00
#
_symmetry.space_group_name_H-M   'P 1'
#
loop_
_entity.id
_entity.type
_entity.pdbx_description
1 polymer ?
#
loop_
_entity_poly.entity_id
_entity_poly.type
_entity_poly.pdbx_seq_one_letter_code
_entity_poly.pdbx_strand_id
1 'polypeptide(L)' 'MATYSTNEFRQGLKIMLDGEPCVVVESEFVKPGKGQAFARV' A
#
# COMPACT_ATOMS: atom_id res chain seq x y z
N MET A 1 -6.24 -9.86 14.26
CA MET A 1 -5.35 -8.86 13.62
C MET A 1 -5.98 -8.49 12.30
N ALA A 2 -6.17 -7.20 12.04
CA ALA A 2 -6.70 -6.74 10.76
C ALA A 2 -5.60 -6.92 9.69
N THR A 3 -5.82 -7.82 8.75
CA THR A 3 -4.96 -8.00 7.57
C THR A 3 -5.51 -7.10 6.48
N TYR A 4 -4.78 -6.04 6.13
CA TYR A 4 -5.17 -5.14 5.04
C TYR A 4 -4.55 -5.64 3.74
N SER A 5 -5.36 -5.80 2.69
CA SER A 5 -4.84 -6.00 1.34
C SER A 5 -4.34 -4.68 0.78
N THR A 6 -3.32 -4.69 -0.09
CA THR A 6 -2.82 -3.48 -0.79
C THR A 6 -3.92 -2.77 -1.58
N ASN A 7 -4.98 -3.48 -1.98
CA ASN A 7 -6.15 -2.90 -2.63
C ASN A 7 -7.05 -2.06 -1.69
N GLU A 8 -6.86 -2.18 -0.39
CA GLU A 8 -7.62 -1.44 0.64
C GLU A 8 -6.87 -0.19 1.11
N PHE A 9 -5.66 0.04 0.59
CA PHE A 9 -4.84 1.17 0.98
C PHE A 9 -5.42 2.46 0.44
N ARG A 10 -6.01 3.24 1.33
CA ARG A 10 -6.52 4.58 1.08
C ARG A 10 -5.63 5.60 1.79
N GLN A 11 -5.54 6.80 1.23
CA GLN A 11 -4.82 7.89 1.85
C GLN A 11 -5.33 8.14 3.28
N GLY A 12 -4.41 8.22 4.25
CA GLY A 12 -4.73 8.37 5.66
C GLY A 12 -4.96 7.06 6.44
N LEU A 13 -4.91 5.89 5.77
CA LEU A 13 -4.95 4.60 6.46
C LEU A 13 -3.69 4.43 7.32
N LYS A 14 -3.88 4.06 8.59
CA LYS A 14 -2.80 3.78 9.53
C LYS A 14 -2.52 2.28 9.55
N ILE A 15 -1.28 1.89 9.27
CA ILE A 15 -0.85 0.49 9.25
C ILE A 15 0.39 0.30 10.13
N MET A 16 0.59 -0.92 10.61
CA MET A 16 1.84 -1.30 11.28
C MET A 16 2.76 -1.95 10.24
N LEU A 17 3.93 -1.37 10.00
CA LEU A 17 4.96 -1.93 9.13
C LEU A 17 6.22 -2.12 9.97
N ASP A 18 6.78 -3.33 10.00
CA ASP A 18 8.00 -3.67 10.77
C ASP A 18 7.96 -3.27 12.27
N GLY A 19 6.76 -3.20 12.86
CA GLY A 19 6.55 -2.81 14.25
C GLY A 19 6.38 -1.30 14.47
N GLU A 20 6.45 -0.49 13.42
CA GLU A 20 6.27 0.96 13.48
C GLU A 20 4.91 1.40 12.90
N PRO A 21 4.24 2.41 13.50
CA PRO A 21 3.00 2.95 12.97
C PRO A 21 3.28 3.89 11.79
N CYS A 22 2.79 3.51 10.61
CA CYS A 22 2.89 4.28 9.37
C CYS A 22 1.51 4.77 8.91
N VAL A 23 1.51 5.82 8.09
CA VAL A 23 0.30 6.33 7.43
C VAL A 23 0.50 6.26 5.93
N VAL A 24 -0.46 5.69 5.20
CA VAL A 24 -0.47 5.68 3.74
C VAL A 24 -0.67 7.11 3.25
N VAL A 25 0.36 7.70 2.64
CA VAL A 25 0.33 9.08 2.11
C VAL A 25 -0.22 9.10 0.69
N GLU A 26 0.13 8.12 -0.13
CA GLU A 26 -0.28 8.00 -1.52
C GLU A 26 -0.20 6.52 -1.92
N SER A 27 -1.10 6.06 -2.79
CA SER A 27 -1.07 4.68 -3.33
C SER A 27 -1.19 4.77 -4.84
N GLU A 28 -0.09 4.53 -5.54
CA GLU A 28 -0.01 4.63 -6.99
C GLU A 28 0.07 3.22 -7.59
N PHE A 29 -0.93 2.85 -8.37
CA PHE A 29 -0.96 1.56 -9.06
C PHE A 29 -0.21 1.65 -10.39
N VAL A 30 0.95 1.00 -10.48
CA VAL A 30 1.84 1.04 -11.65
C VAL A 30 1.69 -0.24 -12.46
N LYS A 31 1.37 -0.09 -13.76
CA LYS A 31 1.39 -1.15 -14.76
C LYS A 31 2.52 -0.91 -15.77
N PRO A 32 3.70 -1.54 -15.60
CA PRO A 32 4.77 -1.39 -16.57
C PRO A 32 4.41 -2.09 -17.89
N GLY A 33 4.89 -1.55 -19.02
CA GLY A 33 4.65 -2.15 -20.35
C GLY A 33 5.22 -3.57 -20.51
N LYS A 34 6.24 -3.92 -19.72
CA LYS A 34 6.74 -5.28 -19.51
C LYS A 34 7.04 -5.47 -18.02
N GLY A 35 6.35 -6.39 -17.36
CA GLY A 35 6.50 -6.68 -15.92
C GLY A 35 5.17 -6.90 -15.21
N GLN A 36 5.22 -7.31 -13.94
CA GLN A 36 4.02 -7.48 -13.12
C GLN A 36 3.57 -6.11 -12.57
N ALA A 37 2.25 -5.91 -12.48
CA ALA A 37 1.68 -4.71 -11.87
C ALA A 37 1.97 -4.69 -10.36
N PHE A 38 2.25 -3.52 -9.81
CA PHE A 38 2.49 -3.33 -8.38
C PHE A 38 1.91 -2.00 -7.89
N ALA A 39 1.68 -1.90 -6.58
CA ALA A 39 1.29 -0.64 -5.94
C ALA A 39 2.51 -0.03 -5.27
N ARG A 40 2.77 1.25 -5.53
CA ARG A 40 3.74 2.07 -4.77
C ARG A 40 2.97 2.78 -3.67
N VAL A 41 3.32 2.48 -2.43
CA VAL A 41 2.66 2.93 -1.19
C VAL A 41 3.69 3.63 -0.33
#